data_AF-A0A7C1S1H4-F1
#
_entry.id   AF-A0A7C1S1H4-F1
#
_cell.length_a   1.000
_cell.length_b   1.000
_cell.length_c   1.000
_cell.angle_alpha   90.00
_cell.angle_beta   90.00
_cell.angle_gamma   90.00
#
_symmetry.space_group_name_H-M   'P 1'
#
loop_
_entity.id
_entity.type
_entity.pdbx_description
1 polymer ?
#
loop_
_entity_poly.entity_id
_entity_poly.type
_entity_poly.pdbx_seq_one_letter_code
_entity_poly.pdbx_strand_id
1 'polypeptide(L)'
;MTTEGKTSKVKPQLRLTLFTDYICPFCYIGDLRLQQLRQEYDVLVNFRFIEIHPETPVQGTTVDTLNYSDEKWQDMMDGLME
;
A
#
# COMPACT_ATOMS: atom_id res chain seq x y z
N MET A 1 -30.55 -32.89 -14.06
CA MET A 1 -29.64 -31.72 -14.01
C MET A 1 -29.89 -31.00 -12.70
N THR A 2 -29.24 -31.45 -11.64
CA THR A 2 -29.35 -30.84 -10.31
C THR A 2 -28.32 -29.74 -10.20
N THR A 3 -28.77 -28.49 -10.20
CA THR A 3 -27.93 -27.33 -9.86
C THR A 3 -27.66 -27.38 -8.35
N GLU A 4 -26.45 -27.77 -7.98
CA GLU A 4 -25.98 -27.66 -6.60
C GLU A 4 -25.89 -26.18 -6.22
N GLY A 5 -26.81 -25.75 -5.34
CA GLY A 5 -26.82 -24.42 -4.77
C GLY A 5 -25.60 -24.23 -3.89
N LYS A 6 -24.66 -23.40 -4.33
CA LYS A 6 -23.52 -22.93 -3.55
C LYS A 6 -24.06 -22.07 -2.40
N THR A 7 -24.13 -22.65 -1.19
CA THR A 7 -24.44 -21.92 0.04
C THR A 7 -23.33 -20.90 0.30
N SER A 8 -23.57 -19.65 -0.10
CA SER A 8 -22.70 -18.52 0.26
C SER A 8 -22.79 -18.32 1.77
N LYS A 9 -21.74 -18.72 2.48
CA LYS A 9 -21.60 -18.47 3.92
C LYS A 9 -21.49 -16.96 4.11
N VAL A 10 -22.44 -16.35 4.83
CA VAL A 10 -22.44 -14.91 5.12
C VAL A 10 -21.18 -14.58 5.92
N LYS A 11 -20.36 -13.66 5.40
CA LYS A 11 -19.14 -13.20 6.07
C LYS A 11 -19.49 -12.19 7.16
N PRO A 12 -18.79 -12.19 8.31
CA PRO A 12 -18.94 -11.14 9.30
C PRO A 12 -18.49 -9.79 8.75
N GLN A 13 -19.19 -8.71 9.10
CA GLN A 13 -18.78 -7.36 8.73
C GLN A 13 -17.58 -6.90 9.56
N LEU A 14 -16.62 -6.26 8.89
CA LEU A 14 -15.46 -5.64 9.51
C LEU A 14 -15.32 -4.19 9.02
N ARG A 15 -15.33 -3.23 9.94
CA ARG A 15 -15.12 -1.81 9.62
C ARG A 15 -13.69 -1.43 9.94
N LEU A 16 -13.00 -0.82 8.98
CA LEU A 16 -11.64 -0.34 9.18
C LEU A 16 -11.43 1.03 8.53
N THR A 17 -10.51 1.80 9.08
CA THR A 17 -10.01 3.02 8.44
C THR A 17 -8.61 2.76 7.90
N LEU A 18 -8.41 2.98 6.61
CA LEU A 18 -7.11 2.83 5.97
C LEU A 18 -6.46 4.19 5.77
N PHE A 19 -5.40 4.47 6.51
CA PHE A 19 -4.52 5.60 6.25
C PHE A 19 -3.50 5.18 5.21
N THR A 20 -3.46 5.87 4.08
CA THR A 20 -2.60 5.50 2.96
C THR A 20 -2.06 6.72 2.24
N ASP A 21 -0.83 6.61 1.77
CA ASP A 21 -0.19 7.55 0.87
C ASP A 21 0.25 6.77 -0.38
N TYR A 22 0.13 7.40 -1.53
CA TYR A 22 0.53 6.85 -2.82
C TYR A 22 2.04 6.56 -2.91
N ILE A 23 2.89 7.40 -2.32
CA ILE A 23 4.34 7.25 -2.43
C ILE A 23 4.93 6.28 -1.38
N CYS A 24 4.12 5.85 -0.41
CA CYS A 24 4.58 4.95 0.64
C CYS A 24 4.77 3.51 0.10
N PRO A 25 5.99 2.96 0.05
CA PRO A 25 6.20 1.60 -0.42
C PRO A 25 5.53 0.55 0.49
N PHE A 26 5.38 0.86 1.79
CA PHE A 26 4.76 -0.04 2.75
C PHE A 26 3.23 -0.06 2.66
N CYS A 27 2.60 1.00 2.14
CA CYS A 27 1.14 1.01 1.93
C CYS A 27 0.70 -0.07 0.92
N TYR A 28 1.57 -0.47 -0.02
CA TYR A 28 1.33 -1.60 -0.91
C TYR A 28 1.17 -2.93 -0.15
N ILE A 29 2.02 -3.17 0.86
CA ILE A 29 1.91 -4.34 1.74
C ILE A 29 0.59 -4.28 2.51
N GLY A 30 0.19 -3.09 2.97
CA GLY A 30 -1.10 -2.86 3.60
C GLY A 30 -2.29 -3.25 2.71
N ASP A 31 -2.26 -2.88 1.42
CA ASP A 31 -3.30 -3.30 0.47
C ASP A 31 -3.34 -4.82 0.31
N LEU A 32 -2.20 -5.50 0.20
CA LEU A 32 -2.15 -6.97 0.14
C LEU A 32 -2.82 -7.62 1.36
N ARG A 33 -2.62 -7.07 2.56
CA ARG A 33 -3.30 -7.53 3.77
C ARG A 33 -4.80 -7.24 3.74
N LEU A 34 -5.22 -6.10 3.21
CA LEU A 34 -6.62 -5.78 3.01
C LEU A 34 -7.30 -6.76 2.03
N GLN A 35 -6.61 -7.17 0.96
CA GLN A 35 -7.12 -8.20 0.04
C GLN A 35 -7.30 -9.55 0.74
N GLN A 36 -6.37 -9.94 1.62
CA GLN A 36 -6.51 -11.15 2.44
C GLN A 36 -7.74 -11.07 3.35
N LEU A 37 -7.94 -9.94 4.06
CA LEU A 37 -9.11 -9.75 4.93
C LEU A 37 -10.44 -9.86 4.18
N ARG A 38 -10.52 -9.38 2.94
CA ARG A 38 -11.73 -9.50 2.10
C ARG A 38 -12.09 -10.95 1.76
N GLN A 39 -11.17 -11.91 1.92
CA GLN A 39 -11.48 -13.33 1.73
C GLN A 39 -12.36 -13.85 2.87
N GLU A 40 -12.17 -13.36 4.09
CA GLU A 40 -12.85 -13.87 5.30
C GLU A 40 -13.98 -12.96 5.80
N TYR A 41 -13.90 -11.66 5.55
CA TYR A 41 -14.82 -10.64 6.06
C TYR A 41 -15.54 -9.89 4.94
N ASP A 42 -16.72 -9.36 5.25
CA ASP A 42 -17.34 -8.27 4.49
C ASP A 42 -16.75 -6.94 4.96
N VAL A 43 -15.67 -6.52 4.30
CA VAL A 43 -14.84 -5.41 4.75
C VAL A 43 -15.40 -4.07 4.24
N LEU A 44 -15.75 -3.19 5.17
CA LEU A 44 -16.16 -1.82 4.92
C LEU A 44 -15.00 -0.87 5.25
N VAL A 45 -14.42 -0.26 4.20
CA VAL A 45 -13.22 0.57 4.34
C VAL A 45 -13.58 2.04 4.28
N ASN A 46 -13.12 2.79 5.29
CA ASN A 46 -13.06 4.23 5.27
C ASN A 46 -11.63 4.67 4.87
N PHE A 47 -11.43 5.13 3.64
CA PHE A 47 -10.12 5.58 3.19
C PHE A 47 -9.79 6.98 3.72
N ARG A 48 -8.54 7.14 4.17
CA ARG A 48 -7.96 8.41 4.62
C ARG A 48 -6.61 8.58 3.93
N PHE A 49 -6.62 9.37 2.86
CA PHE A 49 -5.39 9.74 2.18
C PHE A 49 -4.62 10.74 3.03
N ILE A 50 -3.34 10.46 3.24
CA ILE A 50 -2.42 11.33 3.98
C ILE A 50 -1.24 11.66 3.08
N GLU A 51 -0.55 12.75 3.41
CA GLU A 51 0.74 13.13 2.85
C GLU A 51 1.80 12.84 3.91
N ILE A 52 2.71 11.91 3.63
CA ILE A 52 3.76 11.50 4.58
C ILE A 52 5.01 12.36 4.50
N HIS A 53 5.16 13.15 3.42
CA HIS A 53 6.27 14.08 3.18
C HIS A 53 5.77 15.50 2.84
N PRO A 54 5.00 16.15 3.74
CA PRO A 54 4.43 17.49 3.50
C PRO A 54 5.48 18.59 3.35
N GLU A 55 6.73 18.32 3.73
CA GLU A 55 7.89 19.19 3.49
C GLU A 55 8.35 19.22 2.03
N THR A 56 7.95 18.23 1.22
CA THR A 56 8.35 18.16 -0.18
C THR A 56 7.66 19.26 -0.98
N PRO A 57 8.40 20.11 -1.72
CA PRO A 57 7.79 21.12 -2.55
C PRO A 57 6.84 20.52 -3.59
N VAL A 58 5.78 21.25 -3.95
CA VAL A 58 4.80 20.82 -4.97
C VAL A 58 5.47 20.53 -6.33
N GLN A 59 6.56 21.24 -6.63
CA GLN A 59 7.34 21.05 -7.85
C GLN A 59 8.24 19.81 -7.82
N GLY A 60 8.28 19.10 -6.68
CA GLY A 60 9.21 18.00 -6.40
C GLY A 60 10.58 18.49 -5.95
N THR A 61 11.45 17.52 -5.67
CA THR A 61 12.87 17.74 -5.37
C THR A 61 13.71 16.73 -6.15
N THR A 62 14.96 17.08 -6.44
CA THR A 62 15.90 16.20 -7.12
C THR A 62 16.57 15.25 -6.13
N VAL A 63 17.01 14.08 -6.60
CA VAL A 63 17.61 13.03 -5.73
C VAL A 63 18.91 13.47 -5.05
N ASP A 64 19.64 14.44 -5.60
CA ASP A 64 20.84 15.03 -4.96
C ASP A 64 20.52 15.81 -3.68
N THR A 65 19.24 16.12 -3.42
CA THR A 65 18.83 16.70 -2.13
C THR A 65 18.74 15.68 -1.01
N LEU A 66 18.83 14.38 -1.32
CA LEU A 66 18.87 13.31 -0.33
C LEU A 66 20.25 13.25 0.31
N ASN A 67 20.31 12.96 1.62
CA ASN A 67 21.56 12.91 2.39
C ASN A 67 22.31 11.59 2.21
N TYR A 68 22.57 11.20 0.97
CA TYR A 68 23.40 10.05 0.61
C TYR A 68 24.74 10.53 0.02
N SER A 69 25.83 9.81 0.29
CA SER A 69 27.07 10.01 -0.47
C SER A 69 26.91 9.46 -1.88
N ASP A 70 27.69 9.97 -2.83
CA ASP A 70 27.70 9.47 -4.21
C ASP A 70 27.98 7.96 -4.28
N GLU A 71 28.94 7.48 -3.49
CA GLU A 71 29.26 6.05 -3.35
C GLU A 71 28.04 5.26 -2.87
N LYS A 72 27.36 5.73 -1.82
CA LYS A 72 26.19 5.04 -1.28
C LYS A 72 25.03 5.02 -2.26
N TRP A 73 24.85 6.11 -3.00
CA TRP A 73 23.83 6.19 -4.04
C TRP A 73 24.12 5.22 -5.18
N GLN A 74 25.37 5.15 -5.64
CA GLN A 74 25.79 4.21 -6.68
C GLN A 74 25.53 2.76 -6.26
N ASP A 75 25.95 2.37 -5.05
CA ASP A 75 25.70 1.03 -4.52
C ASP A 75 24.21 0.66 -4.51
N MET A 76 23.35 1.62 -4.13
CA MET A 76 21.90 1.43 -4.13
C MET A 76 21.34 1.23 -5.54
N MET A 77 21.84 1.98 -6.52
CA MET A 77 21.40 1.87 -7.92
C MET A 77 21.87 0.57 -8.55
N ASP A 78 23.10 0.14 -8.26
CA ASP A 78 23.66 -1.11 -8.78
C ASP A 78 22.85 -2.31 -8.27
N GLY A 79 22.47 -2.31 -6.98
CA GLY A 79 21.63 -3.36 -6.40
C GLY A 79 20.19 -3.44 -6.92
N LEU A 80 19.72 -2.45 -7.70
CA LEU A 80 18.42 -2.51 -8.40
C LEU A 80 18.52 -3.19 -9.77
N MET A 81 19.73 -3.34 -10.32
CA MET A 81 19.97 -3.91 -11.64
C MET A 81 20.34 -5.40 -11.61
N GLU A 82 20.53 -5.96 -10.41
CA GLU A 82 20.76 -7.39 -10.16
C GLU A 82 19.45 -8.16 -9.91
#